data_AF-A0A382ZZ16-F1
#
_entry.id   AF-A0A382ZZ16-F1
#
_cell.length_a   1.000
_cell.length_b   1.000
_cell.length_c   1.000
_cell.angle_alpha   90.00
_cell.angle_beta   90.00
_cell.angle_gamma   90.00
#
_symmetry.space_group_name_H-M   'P 1'
#
loop_
_entity.id
_entity.type
_entity.pdbx_description
1 polymer ?
#
loop_
_entity_poly.entity_id
_entity_poly.type
_entity_poly.pdbx_seq_one_letter_code
_entity_poly.pdbx_strand_id
1 'polypeptide(L)'
;RLCSLITGWKLNVVDKDEVGQEEKTGSAALQVLIDYLDVDKDLASVLISEGYSSLDLIAAAEQSDLNKIEGFDEEISELLINRSKEALLTLTMEISSETEGDENDLMAVKSVDMTLALELNQKGIKTREDLAELSIDELTDIIEMDEKTAADLIMEAREYWFKEDK
;
A
#
# COMPACT_ATOMS: atom_id res chain seq x y z
N ARG A 1 37.30 22.59 -2.97
CA ARG A 1 36.36 22.63 -1.82
C ARG A 1 34.99 22.90 -2.40
N LEU A 2 33.96 22.08 -2.31
CA LEU A 2 33.74 20.72 -1.81
C LEU A 2 32.38 20.32 -2.42
N CYS A 3 32.25 19.04 -2.78
CA CYS A 3 31.14 18.40 -3.48
C CYS A 3 29.75 19.00 -3.24
N SER A 4 29.13 19.50 -4.31
CA SER A 4 27.68 19.66 -4.41
C SER A 4 27.22 18.72 -5.52
N LEU A 5 26.89 17.49 -5.13
CA LEU A 5 26.31 16.47 -6.00
C LEU A 5 25.20 15.82 -5.19
N ILE A 6 23.97 16.03 -5.68
CA ILE A 6 22.84 15.11 -5.60
C ILE A 6 22.39 14.73 -4.18
N THR A 7 21.42 15.48 -3.68
CA THR A 7 20.32 14.90 -2.88
C THR A 7 19.02 15.50 -3.39
N GLY A 8 18.32 14.72 -4.21
CA GLY A 8 16.98 15.00 -4.72
C GLY A 8 15.89 14.61 -3.73
N TRP A 9 16.09 14.86 -2.43
CA TRP A 9 15.10 14.54 -1.41
C TRP A 9 14.35 15.82 -1.05
N LYS A 10 13.10 15.92 -1.50
CA LYS A 10 12.13 16.88 -0.97
C LYS A 10 11.91 16.52 0.50
N LEU A 11 12.65 17.20 1.37
CA LEU A 11 12.46 17.17 2.81
C LEU A 11 11.09 17.78 3.13
N ASN A 12 10.06 16.95 3.30
CA ASN A 12 8.81 17.39 3.89
C ASN A 12 8.97 17.29 5.42
N VAL A 13 9.41 18.39 6.04
CA VAL A 13 9.38 18.55 7.50
C VAL A 13 7.93 18.83 7.85
N VAL A 14 7.24 17.82 8.38
CA VAL A 14 5.93 18.02 9.02
C VAL A 14 6.15 18.23 10.51
N ASP A 15 5.39 19.20 11.00
CA ASP A 15 5.50 19.91 12.27
C ASP A 15 5.00 19.08 13.45
N LYS A 16 5.38 19.48 14.66
CA LYS A 16 5.55 18.66 15.87
C LYS A 16 4.26 18.32 16.65
N ASP A 17 3.09 18.24 16.02
CA ASP A 17 1.80 18.16 16.74
C ASP A 17 1.03 16.82 16.63
N GLU A 18 1.51 15.82 15.87
CA GLU A 18 0.78 14.55 15.66
C GLU A 18 1.29 13.35 16.49
N VAL A 19 1.54 13.57 17.78
CA VAL A 19 2.07 12.53 18.70
C VAL A 19 1.07 11.38 18.98
N GLY A 20 -0.15 11.42 18.42
CA GLY A 20 -1.20 10.40 18.68
C GLY A 20 -1.58 9.50 17.50
N GLN A 21 -1.20 9.83 16.26
CA GLN A 21 -1.68 9.12 15.05
C GLN A 21 -0.61 8.26 14.37
N GLU A 22 0.68 8.60 14.53
CA GLU A 22 1.81 7.84 13.94
C GLU A 22 1.92 6.40 14.45
N GLU A 23 1.40 6.08 15.64
CA GLU A 23 1.43 4.71 16.18
C GLU A 23 0.56 3.72 15.40
N LYS A 24 -0.46 4.19 14.67
CA LYS A 24 -1.42 3.33 13.95
C LYS A 24 -0.95 2.98 12.53
N THR A 25 -0.45 3.96 11.78
CA THR A 25 0.03 3.75 10.40
C THR A 25 1.34 2.94 10.37
N GLY A 26 2.25 3.21 11.33
CA GLY A 26 3.44 2.39 11.53
C GLY A 26 3.10 0.95 11.93
N SER A 27 2.03 0.74 12.71
CA SER A 27 1.57 -0.60 13.09
C SER A 27 1.02 -1.39 11.91
N ALA A 28 0.27 -0.78 10.99
CA ALA A 28 -0.29 -1.48 9.82
C ALA A 28 0.81 -1.94 8.84
N ALA A 29 1.73 -1.04 8.48
CA ALA A 29 2.89 -1.39 7.65
C ALA A 29 3.76 -2.46 8.31
N LEU A 30 3.95 -2.37 9.62
CA LEU A 30 4.70 -3.35 10.42
C LEU A 30 4.01 -4.71 10.42
N GLN A 31 2.67 -4.75 10.55
CA GLN A 31 1.90 -5.99 10.52
C GLN A 31 2.04 -6.70 9.16
N VAL A 32 1.92 -5.95 8.07
CA VAL A 32 2.09 -6.47 6.69
C VAL A 32 3.50 -7.03 6.51
N LEU A 33 4.53 -6.31 6.96
CA LEU A 33 5.90 -6.80 6.87
C LEU A 33 6.09 -8.09 7.67
N ILE A 34 5.57 -8.17 8.90
CA ILE A 34 5.67 -9.38 9.73
C ILE A 34 4.96 -10.56 9.06
N ASP A 35 3.72 -10.36 8.59
CA ASP A 35 2.89 -11.45 8.06
C ASP A 35 3.40 -11.96 6.69
N TYR A 36 3.89 -11.07 5.82
CA TYR A 36 4.29 -11.44 4.45
C TYR A 36 5.78 -11.70 4.28
N LEU A 37 6.66 -11.03 5.04
CA LEU A 37 8.10 -11.30 5.01
C LEU A 37 8.54 -12.36 6.03
N ASP A 38 7.66 -12.74 6.97
CA ASP A 38 7.95 -13.69 8.04
C ASP A 38 9.20 -13.25 8.82
N VAL A 39 9.12 -12.02 9.32
CA VAL A 39 10.18 -11.32 10.07
C VAL A 39 9.67 -10.89 11.44
N ASP A 40 10.59 -10.79 12.40
CA ASP A 40 10.24 -10.31 13.74
C ASP A 40 9.88 -8.82 13.75
N LYS A 41 9.11 -8.42 14.77
CA LYS A 41 8.69 -7.03 14.97
C LYS A 41 9.86 -6.04 15.02
N ASP A 42 10.96 -6.42 15.66
CA ASP A 42 12.16 -5.57 15.74
C ASP A 42 12.77 -5.35 14.36
N LEU A 43 12.83 -6.38 13.51
CA LEU A 43 13.36 -6.29 12.14
C LEU A 43 12.44 -5.46 11.23
N ALA A 44 11.12 -5.67 11.33
CA ALA A 44 10.13 -4.90 10.59
C ALA A 44 10.17 -3.40 10.97
N SER A 45 10.38 -3.08 12.26
CA SER A 45 10.53 -1.71 12.72
C SER A 45 11.80 -1.03 12.17
N VAL A 46 12.88 -1.78 12.02
CA VAL A 46 14.12 -1.28 11.38
C VAL A 46 13.89 -0.99 9.91
N LEU A 47 13.23 -1.90 9.18
CA LEU A 47 12.87 -1.70 7.77
C LEU A 47 12.05 -0.42 7.56
N ILE A 48 11.03 -0.21 8.38
CA ILE A 48 10.20 1.01 8.32
C ILE A 48 11.03 2.27 8.63
N SER A 49 11.93 2.19 9.61
CA SER A 49 12.81 3.32 9.98
C SER A 49 13.78 3.69 8.85
N GLU A 50 14.21 2.72 8.06
CA GLU A 50 15.03 2.91 6.86
C GLU A 50 14.21 3.33 5.62
N GLY A 51 12.89 3.41 5.74
CA GLY A 51 11.98 3.86 4.68
C GLY A 51 11.33 2.73 3.87
N TYR A 52 11.55 1.47 4.26
CA TYR A 52 10.91 0.30 3.67
C TYR A 52 9.57 0.00 4.37
N SER A 53 8.56 0.83 4.12
CA SER A 53 7.23 0.68 4.70
C SER A 53 6.28 -0.25 3.93
N SER A 54 6.73 -0.82 2.81
CA SER A 54 5.88 -1.57 1.88
C SER A 54 6.63 -2.69 1.17
N LEU A 55 5.93 -3.75 0.78
CA LEU A 55 6.51 -4.90 0.05
C LEU A 55 7.14 -4.48 -1.28
N ASP A 56 6.50 -3.56 -2.02
CA ASP A 56 7.01 -3.02 -3.28
C ASP A 56 8.36 -2.33 -3.15
N LEU A 57 8.55 -1.57 -2.07
CA LEU A 57 9.81 -0.85 -1.81
C LEU A 57 10.95 -1.84 -1.55
N ILE A 58 10.66 -2.95 -0.87
CA ILE A 58 11.65 -4.01 -0.60
C ILE A 58 11.93 -4.81 -1.87
N ALA A 59 10.89 -5.17 -2.63
CA ALA A 59 11.03 -5.92 -3.88
C ALA A 59 11.81 -5.16 -4.96
N ALA A 60 11.71 -3.82 -4.95
CA ALA A 60 12.43 -2.89 -5.83
C ALA A 60 13.80 -2.44 -5.29
N ALA A 61 14.15 -2.80 -4.05
CA ALA A 61 15.42 -2.42 -3.43
C ALA A 61 16.61 -3.17 -4.07
N GLU A 62 17.77 -2.51 -4.10
CA GLU A 62 19.02 -3.22 -4.38
C GLU A 62 19.48 -3.98 -3.13
N GLN A 63 19.96 -5.21 -3.32
CA GLN A 63 20.53 -6.03 -2.24
C GLN A 63 21.65 -5.28 -1.50
N SER A 64 22.42 -4.47 -2.21
CA SER A 64 23.48 -3.64 -1.63
C SER A 64 22.98 -2.51 -0.73
N ASP A 65 21.74 -2.05 -0.89
CA ASP A 65 21.13 -1.06 0.00
C ASP A 65 20.57 -1.72 1.25
N LEU A 66 19.90 -2.86 1.13
CA LEU A 66 19.42 -3.64 2.26
C LEU A 66 20.58 -4.14 3.15
N ASN A 67 21.72 -4.51 2.57
CA ASN A 67 22.92 -4.87 3.32
C ASN A 67 23.53 -3.73 4.17
N LYS A 68 23.11 -2.47 3.95
CA LYS A 68 23.55 -1.35 4.79
C LYS A 68 22.77 -1.28 6.10
N ILE A 69 21.63 -1.96 6.17
CA ILE A 69 20.81 -2.05 7.37
C ILE A 69 21.52 -2.90 8.42
N GLU A 70 21.58 -2.39 9.66
CA GLU A 70 22.22 -3.09 10.76
C GLU A 70 21.49 -4.41 11.06
N GLY A 71 22.20 -5.54 10.95
CA GLY A 71 21.65 -6.89 11.17
C GLY A 71 21.28 -7.65 9.89
N PHE A 72 21.46 -7.05 8.71
CA PHE A 72 21.20 -7.69 7.42
C PHE A 72 22.51 -8.13 6.76
N ASP A 73 22.50 -9.30 6.12
CA ASP A 73 23.58 -9.81 5.29
C ASP A 73 23.08 -10.08 3.86
N GLU A 74 23.99 -10.45 2.94
CA GLU A 74 23.63 -10.72 1.54
C GLU A 74 22.51 -11.75 1.42
N GLU A 75 22.54 -12.80 2.26
CA GLU A 75 21.61 -13.92 2.21
C GLU A 75 20.22 -13.48 2.70
N ILE A 76 20.16 -12.72 3.80
CA ILE A 76 18.93 -12.12 4.34
C ILE A 76 18.32 -11.12 3.36
N SER A 77 19.13 -10.23 2.79
CA SER A 77 18.66 -9.21 1.85
C SER A 77 18.06 -9.83 0.58
N GLU A 78 18.73 -10.85 0.02
CA GLU A 78 18.20 -11.59 -1.14
C GLU A 78 16.91 -12.34 -0.79
N LEU A 79 16.85 -12.95 0.40
CA LEU A 79 15.68 -13.67 0.89
C LEU A 79 14.47 -12.74 1.06
N LEU A 80 14.66 -11.53 1.60
CA LEU A 80 13.59 -10.55 1.77
C LEU A 80 13.10 -9.97 0.44
N ILE A 81 13.99 -9.75 -0.53
CA ILE A 81 13.60 -9.34 -1.89
C ILE A 81 12.77 -10.45 -2.56
N ASN A 82 13.18 -11.71 -2.43
CA ASN A 82 12.42 -12.81 -3.03
C ASN A 82 11.07 -13.00 -2.35
N ARG A 83 11.03 -12.99 -1.00
CA ARG A 83 9.77 -13.09 -0.25
C ARG A 83 8.81 -11.94 -0.54
N SER A 84 9.30 -10.70 -0.63
CA SER A 84 8.46 -9.56 -0.99
C SER A 84 7.86 -9.72 -2.39
N LYS A 85 8.64 -10.21 -3.37
CA LYS A 85 8.12 -10.52 -4.72
C LYS A 85 7.09 -11.65 -4.71
N GLU A 86 7.35 -12.72 -3.96
CA GLU A 86 6.40 -13.83 -3.81
C GLU A 86 5.11 -13.36 -3.14
N ALA A 87 5.21 -12.58 -2.06
CA ALA A 87 4.07 -11.98 -1.38
C ALA A 87 3.24 -11.09 -2.30
N LEU A 88 3.88 -10.22 -3.08
CA LEU A 88 3.21 -9.39 -4.08
C LEU A 88 2.52 -10.22 -5.16
N LEU A 89 3.15 -11.31 -5.61
CA LEU A 89 2.56 -12.21 -6.58
C LEU A 89 1.36 -12.95 -6.01
N THR A 90 1.46 -13.48 -4.79
CA THR A 90 0.35 -14.12 -4.07
C THR A 90 -0.79 -13.13 -3.88
N LEU A 91 -0.49 -11.90 -3.46
CA LEU A 91 -1.48 -10.85 -3.28
C LEU A 91 -2.18 -10.49 -4.60
N THR A 92 -1.40 -10.36 -5.67
CA THR A 92 -1.93 -10.14 -7.03
C THR A 92 -2.79 -11.31 -7.48
N MET A 93 -2.39 -12.54 -7.16
CA MET A 93 -3.15 -13.76 -7.48
C MET A 93 -4.40 -13.91 -6.63
N GLU A 94 -4.40 -13.50 -5.37
CA GLU A 94 -5.59 -13.48 -4.51
C GLU A 94 -6.59 -12.45 -5.04
N ILE A 95 -6.10 -11.25 -5.39
CA ILE A 95 -6.89 -10.23 -6.08
C ILE A 95 -7.43 -10.78 -7.40
N SER A 96 -6.59 -11.44 -8.21
CA SER A 96 -6.98 -11.96 -9.53
C SER A 96 -7.82 -13.25 -9.49
N SER A 97 -7.71 -14.06 -8.43
CA SER A 97 -8.48 -15.31 -8.28
C SER A 97 -9.87 -15.07 -7.72
N GLU A 98 -10.12 -13.95 -7.04
CA GLU A 98 -11.50 -13.52 -6.73
C GLU A 98 -12.18 -12.87 -7.96
N THR A 99 -11.44 -12.55 -9.03
CA THR A 99 -11.93 -11.91 -10.27
C THR A 99 -11.50 -12.67 -11.54
N GLU A 100 -11.67 -13.99 -11.58
CA GLU A 100 -11.81 -14.67 -12.88
C GLU A 100 -13.14 -14.21 -13.55
N GLY A 101 -13.10 -13.04 -14.18
CA GLY A 101 -14.05 -12.67 -15.24
C GLY A 101 -15.21 -11.74 -14.87
N ASP A 102 -15.17 -11.00 -13.76
CA ASP A 102 -16.28 -10.12 -13.40
C ASP A 102 -16.02 -8.64 -13.71
N GLU A 103 -17.04 -8.02 -14.30
CA GLU A 103 -17.12 -6.61 -14.70
C GLU A 103 -17.07 -5.65 -13.50
N ASN A 104 -16.90 -6.21 -12.30
CA ASN A 104 -16.96 -5.65 -10.96
C ASN A 104 -15.60 -5.61 -10.26
N ASP A 105 -14.49 -5.80 -10.97
CA ASP A 105 -13.14 -5.65 -10.39
C ASP A 105 -12.89 -4.20 -9.90
N LEU A 106 -12.36 -4.06 -8.67
CA LEU A 106 -11.93 -2.79 -8.10
C LEU A 106 -10.86 -2.11 -8.95
N MET A 107 -9.97 -2.90 -9.55
CA MET A 107 -8.90 -2.40 -10.42
C MET A 107 -9.43 -1.87 -11.77
N ALA A 108 -10.72 -2.07 -12.08
CA ALA A 108 -11.35 -1.45 -13.24
C ALA A 108 -11.61 0.06 -13.05
N VAL A 109 -11.56 0.56 -11.81
CA VAL A 109 -11.69 1.98 -11.51
C VAL A 109 -10.32 2.65 -11.68
N LYS A 110 -10.21 3.61 -12.59
CA LYS A 110 -8.93 4.24 -12.97
C LYS A 110 -8.28 5.00 -11.81
N SER A 111 -9.10 5.49 -10.88
CA SER A 111 -8.65 6.19 -9.68
C SER A 111 -8.29 5.26 -8.51
N VAL A 112 -8.48 3.94 -8.65
CA VAL A 112 -8.06 2.94 -7.65
C VAL A 112 -6.64 2.47 -7.97
N ASP A 113 -5.72 2.75 -7.05
CA ASP A 113 -4.37 2.18 -7.05
C ASP A 113 -4.36 0.81 -6.35
N MET A 114 -3.36 -0.02 -6.64
CA MET A 114 -3.18 -1.33 -5.99
C MET A 114 -3.19 -1.22 -4.45
N THR A 115 -2.57 -0.17 -3.91
CA THR A 115 -2.54 0.09 -2.46
C THR A 115 -3.95 0.33 -1.92
N LEU A 116 -4.75 1.12 -2.63
CA LEU A 116 -6.11 1.45 -2.24
C LEU A 116 -7.04 0.24 -2.38
N ALA A 117 -6.88 -0.57 -3.43
CA ALA A 117 -7.64 -1.79 -3.63
C ALA A 117 -7.44 -2.78 -2.46
N LEU A 118 -6.21 -2.86 -1.95
CA LEU A 118 -5.89 -3.67 -0.77
C LEU A 118 -6.54 -3.16 0.50
N GLU A 119 -6.46 -1.85 0.75
CA GLU A 119 -7.12 -1.24 1.89
C GLU A 119 -8.64 -1.45 1.85
N LEU A 120 -9.25 -1.28 0.68
CA LEU A 120 -10.67 -1.55 0.46
C LEU A 120 -11.02 -3.02 0.75
N ASN A 121 -10.22 -3.96 0.23
CA ASN A 121 -10.45 -5.39 0.43
C ASN A 121 -10.37 -5.79 1.91
N GLN A 122 -9.38 -5.27 2.65
CA GLN A 122 -9.26 -5.49 4.11
C GLN A 122 -10.47 -5.01 4.90
N LYS A 123 -11.19 -3.99 4.37
CA LYS A 123 -12.38 -3.41 4.99
C LYS A 123 -13.68 -4.09 4.53
N GLY A 124 -13.57 -5.14 3.72
CA GLY A 124 -14.69 -5.92 3.21
C GLY A 124 -15.26 -5.43 1.89
N ILE A 125 -14.63 -4.42 1.26
CA ILE A 125 -15.02 -3.87 -0.04
C ILE A 125 -14.18 -4.59 -1.08
N LYS A 126 -14.75 -5.60 -1.72
CA LYS A 126 -14.00 -6.51 -2.60
C LYS A 126 -14.22 -6.20 -4.08
N THR A 127 -15.28 -5.49 -4.39
CA THR A 127 -15.70 -5.23 -5.76
C THR A 127 -15.97 -3.75 -6.00
N ARG A 128 -15.94 -3.34 -7.27
CA ARG A 128 -16.40 -2.02 -7.72
C ARG A 128 -17.85 -1.76 -7.30
N GLU A 129 -18.69 -2.80 -7.26
CA GLU A 129 -20.07 -2.70 -6.82
C GLU A 129 -20.16 -2.35 -5.34
N ASP A 130 -19.40 -3.04 -4.48
CA ASP A 130 -19.28 -2.68 -3.06
C ASP A 130 -18.81 -1.22 -2.88
N LEU A 131 -17.84 -0.77 -3.69
CA LEU A 131 -17.36 0.62 -3.67
C LEU A 131 -18.43 1.61 -4.15
N ALA A 132 -19.25 1.24 -5.13
CA ALA A 132 -20.32 2.06 -5.68
C ALA A 132 -21.53 2.19 -4.72
N GLU A 133 -21.76 1.21 -3.87
CA GLU A 133 -22.82 1.24 -2.86
C GLU A 133 -22.51 2.18 -1.69
N LEU A 134 -21.23 2.47 -1.44
CA LEU A 134 -20.80 3.34 -0.32
C LEU A 134 -21.18 4.81 -0.50
N SER A 135 -21.36 5.46 0.64
CA SER A 135 -21.46 6.91 0.76
C SER A 135 -20.09 7.55 0.92
N ILE A 136 -19.98 8.84 0.60
CA ILE A 136 -18.73 9.61 0.79
C ILE A 136 -18.30 9.52 2.26
N ASP A 137 -19.23 9.78 3.18
CA ASP A 137 -18.99 9.70 4.63
C ASP A 137 -18.49 8.30 5.05
N GLU A 138 -19.10 7.23 4.51
CA GLU A 138 -18.70 5.84 4.81
C GLU A 138 -17.30 5.54 4.28
N LEU A 139 -16.98 5.96 3.05
CA LEU A 139 -15.65 5.74 2.48
C LEU A 139 -14.58 6.54 3.23
N THR A 140 -14.86 7.79 3.61
CA THR A 140 -13.94 8.62 4.40
C THR A 140 -13.78 8.15 5.85
N ASP A 141 -14.80 7.48 6.40
CA ASP A 141 -14.72 6.83 7.73
C ASP A 141 -13.89 5.54 7.68
N ILE A 142 -13.90 4.83 6.56
CA ILE A 142 -13.20 3.55 6.36
C ILE A 142 -11.74 3.77 5.95
N ILE A 143 -11.51 4.72 5.04
CA ILE A 143 -10.21 5.10 4.49
C ILE A 143 -10.07 6.61 4.64
N GLU A 144 -8.99 7.03 5.28
CA GLU A 144 -8.71 8.45 5.48
C GLU A 144 -8.29 9.09 4.15
N MET A 145 -9.25 9.71 3.47
CA MET A 145 -9.05 10.40 2.20
C MET A 145 -9.89 11.68 2.15
N ASP A 146 -9.55 12.57 1.23
CA ASP A 146 -10.32 13.80 1.02
C ASP A 146 -11.74 13.46 0.51
N GLU A 147 -12.76 14.13 1.04
CA GLU A 147 -14.17 13.95 0.62
C GLU A 147 -14.33 14.04 -0.90
N LYS A 148 -13.54 14.91 -1.55
CA LYS A 148 -13.58 15.06 -3.00
C LYS A 148 -13.02 13.81 -3.71
N THR A 149 -11.92 13.26 -3.21
CA THR A 149 -11.32 12.04 -3.76
C THR A 149 -12.24 10.84 -3.55
N ALA A 150 -12.86 10.73 -2.37
CA ALA A 150 -13.88 9.73 -2.08
C ALA A 150 -15.09 9.87 -3.02
N ALA A 151 -15.58 11.09 -3.23
CA ALA A 151 -16.68 11.35 -4.15
C ALA A 151 -16.34 10.97 -5.60
N ASP A 152 -15.15 11.32 -6.08
CA ASP A 152 -14.69 10.99 -7.43
C ASP A 152 -14.55 9.46 -7.60
N LEU A 153 -14.01 8.76 -6.60
CA LEU A 153 -13.89 7.29 -6.55
C LEU A 153 -15.25 6.60 -6.62
N ILE A 154 -16.20 7.00 -5.77
CA ILE A 154 -17.56 6.43 -5.74
C ILE A 154 -18.30 6.74 -7.03
N MET A 155 -18.13 7.95 -7.58
CA MET A 155 -18.79 8.36 -8.83
C MET A 155 -18.26 7.57 -10.03
N GLU A 156 -16.94 7.35 -10.09
CA GLU A 156 -16.31 6.51 -11.12
C GLU A 156 -16.72 5.05 -10.95
N ALA A 157 -16.76 4.55 -9.71
CA ALA A 157 -17.28 3.24 -9.39
C ALA A 157 -18.75 3.09 -9.80
N ARG A 158 -19.57 4.16 -9.76
CA ARG A 158 -20.96 4.18 -10.24
C ARG A 158 -21.10 4.41 -11.75
N GLU A 159 -20.03 4.76 -12.47
CA GLU A 159 -20.12 5.10 -13.91
C GLU A 159 -20.71 3.94 -14.74
N TYR A 160 -20.51 2.69 -14.32
CA TYR A 160 -21.11 1.53 -15.00
C TYR A 160 -22.64 1.47 -14.89
N TRP A 161 -23.23 1.86 -13.75
CA TRP A 161 -24.69 1.98 -13.60
C TRP A 161 -25.25 3.00 -14.60
N PHE A 162 -24.49 4.05 -14.91
CA PHE A 162 -24.86 5.06 -15.90
C PHE A 162 -24.61 4.62 -17.36
N LYS A 163 -23.86 3.53 -17.60
CA LYS A 163 -23.65 2.95 -18.93
C LYS A 163 -24.73 1.94 -19.32
N GLU A 164 -25.42 1.31 -18.38
CA GLU A 164 -26.55 0.41 -18.66
C GLU A 164 -27.84 1.14 -19.12
N ASP A 165 -27.95 2.45 -18.89
CA ASP A 165 -29.14 3.26 -19.26
C ASP A 165 -29.08 3.84 -20.70
N LYS A 166 -28.27 3.27 -21.60
CA LYS A 166 -28.11 3.80 -22.97
C LYS A 166 -28.15 2.77 -24.10
#